data_AF-A0A833LKG2-F1
#
_entry.id   AF-A0A833LKG2-F1
#
_cell.length_a   1.000
_cell.length_b   1.000
_cell.length_c   1.000
_cell.angle_alpha   90.00
_cell.angle_beta   90.00
_cell.angle_gamma   90.00
#
_symmetry.space_group_name_H-M   'P 1'
#
loop_
_entity.id
_entity.type
_entity.pdbx_description
1 polymer ?
#
loop_
_entity_poly.entity_id
_entity_poly.type
_entity_poly.pdbx_seq_one_letter_code
_entity_poly.pdbx_strand_id
1 'polypeptide(L)'
;MYARNLERILARLCVKSDPSHAVIAQEYEDRFNSLRGYGRLPRGREQREQKLSNKEIASAIFGLVAQRPSWAGHVAIILESLCPVGGTNASFFDAATLGEAVQILLTSEEARKSLVRLSLTASETGVSSNGGAELICEADGAKRHVHFVHKMVISLAQPGAENGFDPDRRLLAPVTREMTFHQSFFRELARECELAARHLAPPEGDGSEYDAEEARQRRYEKLGVRRGSRFLNLGVDAHLVWPKEELLIRFDRYSLVLMPATKDNA
;
A
#
# COMPACT_ATOMS: atom_id res chain seq x y z
N MET A 1 1.16 -12.42 -12.78
CA MET A 1 0.84 -11.03 -13.16
C MET A 1 2.01 -10.14 -12.80
N TYR A 2 2.34 -9.14 -13.61
CA TYR A 2 3.42 -8.17 -13.36
C TYR A 2 2.88 -6.86 -12.77
N ALA A 3 3.75 -6.06 -12.14
CA ALA A 3 3.35 -4.80 -11.49
C ALA A 3 2.67 -3.82 -12.44
N ARG A 4 3.21 -3.60 -13.65
CA ARG A 4 2.63 -2.67 -14.63
C ARG A 4 1.25 -3.12 -15.11
N ASN A 5 1.06 -4.42 -15.31
CA ASN A 5 -0.23 -4.98 -15.68
C ASN A 5 -1.26 -4.76 -14.56
N LEU A 6 -0.86 -5.00 -13.30
CA LEU A 6 -1.72 -4.77 -12.14
C LEU A 6 -2.11 -3.30 -12.01
N GLU A 7 -1.17 -2.37 -12.17
CA GLU A 7 -1.42 -0.93 -12.14
C GLU A 7 -2.55 -0.52 -13.10
N ARG A 8 -2.45 -0.96 -14.37
CA ARG A 8 -3.47 -0.69 -15.38
C ARG A 8 -4.81 -1.36 -15.05
N ILE A 9 -4.78 -2.61 -14.57
CA ILE A 9 -6.01 -3.34 -14.20
C ILE A 9 -6.71 -2.60 -13.06
N LEU A 10 -6.01 -2.23 -12.00
CA LEU A 10 -6.57 -1.50 -10.87
C LEU A 10 -7.13 -0.14 -11.29
N ALA A 11 -6.39 0.62 -12.11
CA ALA A 11 -6.88 1.88 -12.66
C ALA A 11 -8.21 1.70 -13.41
N ARG A 12 -8.30 0.68 -14.27
CA ARG A 12 -9.52 0.37 -15.02
C ARG A 12 -10.68 -0.07 -14.10
N LEU A 13 -10.41 -0.91 -13.11
CA LEU A 13 -11.45 -1.43 -12.19
C LEU A 13 -12.01 -0.34 -11.27
N CYS A 14 -11.16 0.58 -10.82
CA CYS A 14 -11.58 1.69 -9.96
C CYS A 14 -12.43 2.72 -10.72
N VAL A 15 -12.07 3.07 -11.96
CA VAL A 15 -12.88 3.98 -12.80
C VAL A 15 -14.29 3.44 -13.05
N LYS A 16 -14.44 2.12 -13.25
CA LYS A 16 -15.76 1.49 -13.40
C LYS A 16 -16.60 1.54 -12.13
N SER A 17 -15.96 1.55 -10.96
CA SER A 17 -16.63 1.45 -9.66
C SER A 17 -17.00 2.82 -9.09
N ASP A 18 -16.26 3.87 -9.45
CA ASP A 18 -16.55 5.24 -9.05
C ASP A 18 -16.06 6.26 -10.11
N PRO A 19 -16.96 6.93 -10.85
CA PRO A 19 -16.60 7.91 -11.87
C PRO A 19 -16.09 9.23 -11.28
N SER A 20 -16.26 9.50 -9.99
CA SER A 20 -15.63 10.64 -9.31
C SER A 20 -14.12 10.42 -9.10
N HIS A 21 -13.68 9.16 -9.15
CA HIS A 21 -12.28 8.74 -9.19
C HIS A 21 -11.73 8.74 -10.63
N ALA A 22 -11.88 9.86 -11.34
CA ALA A 22 -11.12 10.12 -12.57
C ALA A 22 -9.65 10.38 -12.21
N VAL A 23 -8.96 9.31 -11.79
CA VAL A 23 -7.58 9.34 -11.32
C VAL A 23 -6.67 9.51 -12.53
N ILE A 24 -5.84 10.55 -12.51
CA ILE A 24 -4.81 10.82 -13.52
C ILE A 24 -3.82 9.65 -13.49
N ALA A 25 -3.41 9.13 -14.65
CA ALA A 25 -2.46 8.01 -14.75
C ALA A 25 -1.19 8.20 -13.89
N GLN A 26 -0.74 9.46 -13.74
CA GLN A 26 0.39 9.85 -12.88
C GLN A 26 0.19 9.47 -11.40
N GLU A 27 -1.02 9.52 -10.86
CA GLU A 27 -1.27 9.16 -9.46
C GLU A 27 -1.07 7.66 -9.20
N TYR A 28 -1.40 6.80 -10.16
CA TYR A 28 -1.17 5.35 -10.02
C TYR A 28 0.31 5.03 -10.06
N GLU A 29 1.06 5.70 -10.93
CA GLU A 29 2.51 5.57 -10.98
C GLU A 29 3.15 5.98 -9.64
N ASP A 30 2.76 7.12 -9.08
CA ASP A 30 3.24 7.60 -7.79
C ASP A 30 2.90 6.65 -6.64
N ARG A 31 1.70 6.06 -6.65
CA ARG A 31 1.28 5.03 -5.68
C ARG A 31 2.14 3.79 -5.78
N PHE A 32 2.38 3.30 -6.99
CA PHE A 32 3.22 2.12 -7.24
C PHE A 32 4.69 2.38 -6.86
N ASN A 33 5.19 3.58 -7.15
CA ASN A 33 6.51 4.03 -6.70
C ASN A 33 6.61 4.09 -5.18
N SER A 34 5.58 4.57 -4.49
CA SER A 34 5.52 4.50 -3.01
C SER A 34 5.53 3.05 -2.52
N LEU A 35 4.67 2.18 -3.08
CA LEU A 35 4.62 0.75 -2.71
C LEU A 35 5.97 0.07 -2.89
N ARG A 36 6.68 0.32 -4.01
CA ARG A 36 8.07 -0.11 -4.20
C ARG A 36 8.95 0.44 -3.09
N GLY A 37 8.93 1.75 -2.85
CA GLY A 37 9.70 2.44 -1.79
C GLY A 37 9.49 1.90 -0.37
N TYR A 38 8.36 1.24 -0.10
CA TYR A 38 8.07 0.54 1.16
C TYR A 38 8.27 -1.00 1.12
N GLY A 39 8.70 -1.54 -0.02
CA GLY A 39 9.02 -2.96 -0.20
C GLY A 39 7.76 -3.82 -0.33
N ARG A 40 6.66 -3.21 -0.79
CA ARG A 40 5.36 -3.85 -1.00
C ARG A 40 5.14 -4.29 -2.45
N LEU A 41 6.01 -3.84 -3.35
CA LEU A 41 6.13 -4.31 -4.72
C LEU A 41 7.62 -4.53 -5.05
N PRO A 42 7.94 -5.38 -6.05
CA PRO A 42 9.30 -5.62 -6.51
C PRO A 42 10.01 -4.33 -6.92
N ARG A 43 11.31 -4.26 -6.63
CA ARG A 43 12.14 -3.07 -6.82
C ARG A 43 13.20 -3.29 -7.90
N GLY A 44 13.52 -2.22 -8.61
CA GLY A 44 14.53 -2.25 -9.65
C GLY A 44 14.11 -2.97 -10.93
N ARG A 45 14.72 -2.56 -12.04
CA ARG A 45 14.39 -3.04 -13.38
C ARG A 45 14.61 -4.54 -13.55
N GLU A 46 15.57 -5.12 -12.84
CA GLU A 46 15.86 -6.56 -12.85
C GLU A 46 14.70 -7.40 -12.31
N GLN A 47 13.91 -6.86 -11.38
CA GLN A 47 12.74 -7.54 -10.81
C GLN A 47 11.45 -7.26 -11.58
N ARG A 48 11.52 -6.54 -12.72
CA ARG A 48 10.35 -6.21 -13.54
C ARG A 48 9.64 -7.45 -14.08
N GLU A 49 10.41 -8.49 -14.37
CA GLU A 49 9.91 -9.80 -14.81
C GLU A 49 9.54 -10.72 -13.63
N GLN A 50 9.58 -10.23 -12.39
CA GLN A 50 9.10 -10.96 -11.25
C GLN A 50 7.56 -10.93 -11.23
N LYS A 51 6.96 -12.11 -11.19
CA LYS A 51 5.51 -12.23 -10.97
C LYS A 51 5.17 -11.80 -9.56
N LEU A 52 4.13 -10.97 -9.44
CA LEU A 52 3.57 -10.59 -8.16
C LEU A 52 2.93 -11.79 -7.47
N SER A 53 3.22 -11.92 -6.19
CA SER A 53 2.50 -12.76 -5.24
C SER A 53 1.13 -12.15 -4.89
N ASN A 54 0.22 -12.97 -4.37
CA ASN A 54 -1.08 -12.49 -3.90
C ASN A 54 -0.95 -11.45 -2.78
N LYS A 55 0.09 -11.57 -1.97
CA LYS A 55 0.43 -10.60 -0.93
C LYS A 55 0.74 -9.22 -1.52
N GLU A 56 1.58 -9.16 -2.55
CA GLU A 56 1.91 -7.90 -3.24
C GLU A 56 0.70 -7.29 -3.96
N ILE A 57 -0.17 -8.14 -4.54
CA ILE A 57 -1.44 -7.70 -5.12
C ILE A 57 -2.35 -7.10 -4.03
N ALA A 58 -2.48 -7.76 -2.87
CA ALA A 58 -3.24 -7.25 -1.74
C ALA A 58 -2.68 -5.90 -1.25
N SER A 59 -1.36 -5.78 -1.10
CA SER A 59 -0.72 -4.51 -0.74
C SER A 59 -1.01 -3.40 -1.75
N ALA A 60 -1.06 -3.71 -3.05
CA ALA A 60 -1.42 -2.73 -4.08
C ALA A 60 -2.88 -2.24 -3.94
N ILE A 61 -3.82 -3.14 -3.63
CA ILE A 61 -5.23 -2.77 -3.34
C ILE A 61 -5.29 -1.82 -2.14
N PHE A 62 -4.56 -2.12 -1.06
CA PHE A 62 -4.52 -1.26 0.13
C PHE A 62 -3.90 0.11 -0.16
N GLY A 63 -2.91 0.19 -1.05
CA GLY A 63 -2.29 1.46 -1.47
C GLY A 63 -3.24 2.42 -2.19
N LEU A 64 -4.37 1.92 -2.72
CA LEU A 64 -5.39 2.78 -3.35
C LEU A 64 -6.12 3.66 -2.33
N VAL A 65 -6.28 3.16 -1.10
CA VAL A 65 -7.01 3.83 -0.01
C VAL A 65 -6.29 5.09 0.46
N ALA A 66 -4.98 5.19 0.21
CA ALA A 66 -4.20 6.36 0.63
C ALA A 66 -4.73 7.65 0.00
N GLN A 67 -4.91 8.70 0.79
CA GLN A 67 -5.33 10.00 0.26
C GLN A 67 -4.23 10.57 -0.64
N ARG A 68 -2.97 10.51 -0.19
CA ARG A 68 -1.81 10.95 -0.96
C ARG A 68 -1.11 9.77 -1.64
N PRO A 69 -0.85 9.81 -2.96
CA PRO A 69 -0.12 8.75 -3.66
C PRO A 69 1.20 8.33 -2.99
N SER A 70 1.96 9.30 -2.47
CA SER A 70 3.23 9.06 -1.80
C SER A 70 3.13 8.27 -0.49
N TRP A 71 1.93 8.17 0.11
CA TRP A 71 1.65 7.43 1.34
C TRP A 71 1.11 6.01 1.10
N ALA A 72 0.88 5.61 -0.16
CA ALA A 72 0.31 4.31 -0.52
C ALA A 72 1.06 3.12 0.13
N GLY A 73 2.39 3.14 0.12
CA GLY A 73 3.18 2.10 0.76
C GLY A 73 3.04 2.05 2.28
N HIS A 74 2.88 3.20 2.94
CA HIS A 74 2.66 3.27 4.39
C HIS A 74 1.27 2.77 4.78
N VAL A 75 0.23 3.22 4.07
CA VAL A 75 -1.15 2.78 4.29
C VAL A 75 -1.29 1.28 4.06
N ALA A 76 -0.63 0.74 3.02
CA ALA A 76 -0.62 -0.69 2.76
C ALA A 76 -0.07 -1.50 3.95
N ILE A 77 0.99 -1.03 4.63
CA ILE A 77 1.54 -1.69 5.82
C ILE A 77 0.51 -1.74 6.95
N ILE A 78 -0.19 -0.63 7.17
CA ILE A 78 -1.16 -0.51 8.26
C ILE A 78 -2.33 -1.46 8.00
N LEU A 79 -2.95 -1.35 6.83
CA LEU A 79 -4.13 -2.13 6.46
C LEU A 79 -3.83 -3.63 6.40
N GLU A 80 -2.69 -4.03 5.84
CA GLU A 80 -2.27 -5.44 5.79
C GLU A 80 -2.17 -6.07 7.19
N SER A 81 -1.81 -5.28 8.19
CA SER A 81 -1.60 -5.75 9.58
C SER A 81 -2.82 -5.67 10.49
N LEU A 82 -3.98 -5.26 9.99
CA LEU A 82 -5.20 -5.19 10.80
C LEU A 82 -5.65 -6.60 11.19
N CYS A 83 -6.08 -6.75 12.44
CA CYS A 83 -6.54 -8.01 13.02
C CYS A 83 -8.07 -8.01 13.15
N PRO A 84 -8.71 -9.18 13.01
CA PRO A 84 -10.15 -9.31 13.18
C PRO A 84 -10.57 -9.02 14.63
N VAL A 85 -11.65 -8.27 14.78
CA VAL A 85 -12.37 -8.15 16.05
C VAL A 85 -13.00 -9.51 16.36
N GLY A 86 -12.85 -10.01 17.58
CA GLY A 86 -13.30 -11.35 17.96
C GLY A 86 -12.27 -12.45 17.73
N GLY A 87 -11.10 -12.12 17.17
CA GLY A 87 -10.06 -13.10 16.83
C GLY A 87 -10.34 -13.87 15.54
N THR A 88 -9.53 -14.88 15.24
CA THR A 88 -9.55 -15.59 13.95
C THR A 88 -10.89 -16.25 13.64
N ASN A 89 -11.54 -16.86 14.64
CA ASN A 89 -12.83 -17.54 14.45
C ASN A 89 -13.97 -16.57 14.09
N ALA A 90 -13.83 -15.30 14.52
CA ALA A 90 -14.75 -14.23 14.16
C ALA A 90 -14.44 -13.62 12.77
N SER A 91 -13.32 -13.99 12.17
CA SER A 91 -12.81 -13.46 10.90
C SER A 91 -13.46 -14.09 9.67
N PHE A 92 -13.14 -13.52 8.51
CA PHE A 92 -13.50 -14.04 7.20
C PHE A 92 -12.60 -15.24 6.84
N PHE A 93 -13.18 -16.43 6.72
CA PHE A 93 -12.45 -17.68 6.43
C PHE A 93 -11.23 -17.90 7.35
N ASP A 94 -11.42 -17.66 8.66
CA ASP A 94 -10.40 -17.81 9.70
C ASP A 94 -9.10 -16.99 9.49
N ALA A 95 -9.14 -15.95 8.66
CA ALA A 95 -7.99 -15.11 8.38
C ALA A 95 -7.47 -14.40 9.65
N ALA A 96 -6.17 -14.49 9.91
CA ALA A 96 -5.54 -13.84 11.06
C ALA A 96 -5.34 -12.34 10.86
N THR A 97 -5.31 -11.89 9.60
CA THR A 97 -5.16 -10.48 9.24
C THR A 97 -6.04 -10.11 8.05
N LEU A 98 -6.29 -8.82 7.88
CA LEU A 98 -6.93 -8.30 6.66
C LEU A 98 -6.12 -8.65 5.40
N GLY A 99 -4.78 -8.62 5.50
CA GLY A 99 -3.91 -9.05 4.41
C GLY A 99 -4.14 -10.49 3.98
N GLU A 100 -4.39 -11.40 4.93
CA GLU A 100 -4.77 -12.79 4.63
C GLU A 100 -6.18 -12.89 4.04
N ALA A 101 -7.16 -12.17 4.60
CA ALA A 101 -8.53 -12.17 4.09
C ALA A 101 -8.59 -11.75 2.61
N VAL A 102 -7.84 -10.70 2.23
CA VAL A 102 -7.76 -10.27 0.83
C VAL A 102 -7.03 -11.29 -0.05
N GLN A 103 -5.99 -11.96 0.46
CA GLN A 103 -5.34 -13.05 -0.28
C GLN A 103 -6.30 -14.23 -0.54
N ILE A 104 -7.13 -14.58 0.46
CA ILE A 104 -8.19 -15.59 0.30
C ILE A 104 -9.20 -15.15 -0.77
N LEU A 105 -9.59 -13.87 -0.80
CA LEU A 105 -10.45 -13.34 -1.87
C LEU A 105 -9.80 -13.43 -3.25
N LEU A 106 -8.47 -13.32 -3.36
CA LEU A 106 -7.77 -13.46 -4.64
C LEU A 106 -7.69 -14.92 -5.12
N THR A 107 -7.69 -15.91 -4.21
CA THR A 107 -7.49 -17.32 -4.56
C THR A 107 -8.76 -18.17 -4.53
N SER A 108 -9.62 -18.00 -3.53
CA SER A 108 -10.81 -18.84 -3.33
C SER A 108 -12.05 -18.28 -4.03
N GLU A 109 -12.62 -19.07 -4.94
CA GLU A 109 -13.87 -18.72 -5.62
C GLU A 109 -15.05 -18.70 -4.64
N GLU A 110 -15.08 -19.61 -3.67
CA GLU A 110 -16.10 -19.67 -2.63
C GLU A 110 -16.09 -18.41 -1.77
N ALA A 111 -14.90 -17.98 -1.33
CA ALA A 111 -14.74 -16.75 -0.58
C ALA A 111 -15.24 -15.54 -1.38
N ARG A 112 -14.89 -15.45 -2.68
CA ARG A 112 -15.44 -14.40 -3.56
C ARG A 112 -16.95 -14.48 -3.69
N LYS A 113 -17.55 -15.66 -3.78
CA LYS A 113 -19.02 -15.83 -3.86
C LYS A 113 -19.73 -15.34 -2.61
N SER A 114 -19.13 -15.57 -1.43
CA SER A 114 -19.68 -15.11 -0.15
C SER A 114 -19.52 -13.59 0.07
N LEU A 115 -18.57 -12.93 -0.60
CA LEU A 115 -18.31 -11.50 -0.39
C LEU A 115 -19.46 -10.65 -0.93
N VAL A 116 -19.98 -9.75 -0.10
CA VAL A 116 -20.88 -8.67 -0.53
C VAL A 116 -20.09 -7.39 -0.76
N ARG A 117 -19.27 -6.99 0.23
CA ARG A 117 -18.54 -5.72 0.23
C ARG A 117 -17.33 -5.76 1.15
N LEU A 118 -16.25 -5.11 0.75
CA LEU A 118 -15.12 -4.74 1.60
C LEU A 118 -14.99 -3.22 1.62
N SER A 119 -15.16 -2.60 2.78
CA SER A 119 -14.90 -1.18 3.02
C SER A 119 -13.57 -1.03 3.75
N LEU A 120 -12.69 -0.19 3.22
CA LEU A 120 -11.39 0.13 3.80
C LEU A 120 -11.37 1.61 4.17
N THR A 121 -10.95 1.91 5.40
CA THR A 121 -10.75 3.28 5.86
C THR A 121 -9.29 3.51 6.22
N ALA A 122 -8.76 4.64 5.79
CA ALA A 122 -7.43 5.10 6.20
C ALA A 122 -7.49 6.59 6.56
N SER A 123 -6.85 6.94 7.67
CA SER A 123 -6.62 8.32 8.08
C SER A 123 -5.13 8.59 8.07
N GLU A 124 -4.73 9.62 7.34
CA GLU A 124 -3.36 10.11 7.25
C GLU A 124 -3.29 11.46 7.97
N THR A 125 -2.71 11.50 9.16
CA THR A 125 -2.25 12.76 9.76
C THR A 125 -0.74 12.82 9.60
N GLY A 126 -0.16 14.03 9.45
CA GLY A 126 1.28 14.19 9.21
C GLY A 126 2.20 13.57 10.28
N VAL A 127 1.64 13.09 11.39
CA VAL A 127 2.33 12.46 12.53
C VAL A 127 1.82 11.06 12.88
N SER A 128 0.67 10.61 12.36
CA SER A 128 0.14 9.27 12.62
C SER A 128 -0.77 8.80 11.50
N SER A 129 -0.83 7.49 11.28
CA SER A 129 -1.79 6.89 10.36
C SER A 129 -2.53 5.76 11.05
N ASN A 130 -3.85 5.78 10.90
CA ASN A 130 -4.76 4.77 11.43
C ASN A 130 -5.56 4.18 10.27
N GLY A 131 -5.97 2.93 10.41
CA GLY A 131 -6.77 2.25 9.41
C GLY A 131 -7.78 1.31 10.05
N GLY A 132 -8.83 1.06 9.30
CA GLY A 132 -9.93 0.18 9.65
C GLY A 132 -10.42 -0.57 8.42
N ALA A 133 -11.10 -1.69 8.63
CA ALA A 133 -11.85 -2.32 7.56
C ALA A 133 -13.13 -2.98 8.08
N GLU A 134 -14.13 -2.99 7.22
CA GLU A 134 -15.35 -3.78 7.37
C GLU A 134 -15.47 -4.69 6.15
N LEU A 135 -15.68 -5.98 6.39
CA LEU A 135 -16.02 -6.96 5.36
C LEU A 135 -17.43 -7.48 5.66
N ILE A 136 -18.33 -7.33 4.69
CA ILE A 136 -19.67 -7.90 4.73
C ILE A 136 -19.68 -9.13 3.82
N CYS A 137 -19.98 -10.28 4.40
CA CYS A 137 -20.16 -11.54 3.69
C CYS A 137 -21.54 -12.15 3.94
N GLU A 138 -21.97 -13.02 3.05
CA GLU A 138 -23.16 -13.84 3.18
C GLU A 138 -22.75 -15.28 3.47
N ALA A 139 -23.21 -15.79 4.61
CA ALA A 139 -23.01 -17.17 5.03
C ALA A 139 -24.37 -17.73 5.50
N ASP A 140 -24.74 -18.91 5.01
CA ASP A 140 -26.01 -19.59 5.35
C ASP A 140 -27.27 -18.72 5.17
N GLY A 141 -27.26 -17.83 4.17
CA GLY A 141 -28.37 -16.91 3.87
C GLY A 141 -28.49 -15.71 4.81
N ALA A 142 -27.54 -15.53 5.73
CA ALA A 142 -27.45 -14.38 6.62
C ALA A 142 -26.23 -13.51 6.29
N LYS A 143 -26.38 -12.19 6.42
CA LYS A 143 -25.26 -11.25 6.31
C LYS A 143 -24.48 -11.24 7.62
N ARG A 144 -23.16 -11.43 7.51
CA ARG A 144 -22.19 -11.34 8.60
C ARG A 144 -21.28 -10.15 8.36
N HIS A 145 -21.07 -9.36 9.42
CA HIS A 145 -20.13 -8.25 9.43
C HIS A 145 -18.85 -8.71 10.14
N VAL A 146 -17.72 -8.49 9.49
CA VAL A 146 -16.39 -8.77 10.03
C VAL A 146 -15.62 -7.47 10.06
N HIS A 147 -15.16 -7.08 11.24
CA HIS A 147 -14.42 -5.83 11.41
C HIS A 147 -12.94 -6.12 11.66
N PHE A 148 -12.06 -5.31 11.08
CA PHE A 148 -10.63 -5.38 11.30
C PHE A 148 -10.13 -4.06 11.90
N VAL A 149 -9.34 -4.18 12.97
CA VAL A 149 -8.80 -3.06 13.73
C VAL A 149 -7.30 -3.20 13.92
N HIS A 150 -6.65 -2.11 14.33
CA HIS A 150 -5.21 -2.13 14.57
C HIS A 150 -4.84 -3.18 15.62
N LYS A 151 -3.76 -3.95 15.37
CA LYS A 151 -3.28 -5.05 16.23
C LYS A 151 -3.00 -4.66 17.69
N MET A 152 -2.86 -3.37 17.98
CA MET A 152 -2.65 -2.89 19.36
C MET A 152 -3.91 -2.80 20.19
N VAL A 153 -5.09 -3.01 19.59
CA VAL A 153 -6.36 -3.02 20.31
C VAL A 153 -6.67 -4.44 20.82
N ILE A 154 -5.81 -4.95 21.72
CA ILE A 154 -5.79 -6.35 22.18
C ILE A 154 -7.13 -6.79 22.79
N SER A 155 -7.84 -5.88 23.46
CA SER A 155 -9.15 -6.17 24.06
C SER A 155 -10.21 -6.54 23.02
N LEU A 156 -10.09 -6.04 21.79
CA LEU A 156 -11.01 -6.36 20.70
C LEU A 156 -10.64 -7.65 19.95
N ALA A 157 -9.44 -8.19 20.16
CA ALA A 157 -9.03 -9.45 19.55
C ALA A 157 -9.55 -10.69 20.31
N GLN A 158 -10.24 -10.49 21.44
CA GLN A 158 -10.79 -11.57 22.26
C GLN A 158 -12.10 -12.11 21.65
N PRO A 159 -12.33 -13.43 21.68
CA PRO A 159 -13.60 -14.02 21.23
C PRO A 159 -14.81 -13.37 21.89
N GLY A 160 -15.84 -13.07 21.10
CA GLY A 160 -17.08 -12.45 21.56
C GLY A 160 -17.08 -10.91 21.53
N ALA A 161 -15.92 -10.27 21.31
CA ALA A 161 -15.81 -8.81 21.22
C ALA A 161 -16.57 -8.24 19.99
N GLU A 162 -16.80 -9.05 18.96
CA GLU A 162 -17.54 -8.72 17.76
C GLU A 162 -19.03 -8.41 18.02
N ASN A 163 -19.63 -9.01 19.06
CA ASN A 163 -21.07 -8.89 19.34
C ASN A 163 -21.50 -7.51 19.85
N GLY A 164 -20.56 -6.73 20.39
CA GLY A 164 -20.80 -5.37 20.92
C GLY A 164 -19.89 -4.32 20.30
N PHE A 165 -19.24 -4.65 19.18
CA PHE A 165 -18.33 -3.72 18.52
C PHE A 165 -19.14 -2.65 17.78
N ASP A 166 -18.88 -1.39 18.13
CA ASP A 166 -19.43 -0.22 17.47
C ASP A 166 -18.39 0.33 16.46
N PRO A 167 -18.60 0.11 15.15
CA PRO A 167 -17.65 0.55 14.12
C PRO A 167 -17.60 2.08 13.99
N ASP A 168 -18.72 2.78 14.20
CA ASP A 168 -18.82 4.23 14.00
C ASP A 168 -17.97 4.98 15.01
N ARG A 169 -17.85 4.44 16.22
CA ARG A 169 -17.07 5.05 17.29
C ARG A 169 -15.56 4.82 17.16
N ARG A 170 -15.10 3.84 16.36
CA ARG A 170 -13.69 3.41 16.32
C ARG A 170 -13.02 3.39 14.95
N LEU A 171 -13.77 3.29 13.86
CA LEU A 171 -13.23 3.25 12.49
C LEU A 171 -13.25 4.61 11.79
N LEU A 172 -14.05 5.56 12.30
CA LEU A 172 -14.23 6.88 11.73
C LEU A 172 -13.42 7.92 12.51
N ALA A 173 -12.23 8.27 11.98
CA ALA A 173 -11.56 9.50 12.38
C ALA A 173 -12.13 10.68 11.58
N PRO A 174 -12.08 11.94 12.07
CA PRO A 174 -12.70 13.09 11.40
C PRO A 174 -12.18 13.37 9.97
N VAL A 175 -10.99 12.85 9.63
CA VAL A 175 -10.41 12.91 8.29
C VAL A 175 -10.02 11.47 7.88
N THR A 176 -10.99 10.72 7.38
CA THR A 176 -10.80 9.38 6.81
C THR A 176 -11.15 9.36 5.34
N ARG A 177 -10.24 8.82 4.52
CA ARG A 177 -10.60 8.34 3.18
C ARG A 177 -11.18 6.94 3.32
N GLU A 178 -12.32 6.72 2.69
CA GLU A 178 -12.94 5.40 2.57
C GLU A 178 -12.89 4.94 1.11
N MET A 179 -12.59 3.67 0.88
CA MET A 179 -12.80 3.01 -0.40
C MET A 179 -13.59 1.71 -0.20
N THR A 180 -14.56 1.51 -1.07
CA THR A 180 -15.40 0.32 -1.07
C THR A 180 -15.11 -0.54 -2.29
N PHE A 181 -14.90 -1.84 -2.08
CA PHE A 181 -14.70 -2.85 -3.10
C PHE A 181 -15.83 -3.88 -3.04
N HIS A 182 -16.51 -4.08 -4.15
CA HIS A 182 -17.60 -5.06 -4.26
C HIS A 182 -17.08 -6.41 -4.74
N GLN A 183 -17.95 -7.42 -4.63
CA GLN A 183 -17.71 -8.75 -5.20
C GLN A 183 -17.22 -8.73 -6.65
N SER A 184 -17.82 -7.88 -7.49
CA SER A 184 -17.50 -7.74 -8.91
C SER A 184 -16.03 -7.34 -9.13
N PHE A 185 -15.49 -6.44 -8.29
CA PHE A 185 -14.10 -6.02 -8.31
C PHE A 185 -13.16 -7.21 -8.12
N PHE A 186 -13.35 -7.99 -7.05
CA PHE A 186 -12.49 -9.14 -6.75
C PHE A 186 -12.64 -10.27 -7.78
N ARG A 187 -13.85 -10.46 -8.32
CA ARG A 187 -14.07 -11.44 -9.39
C ARG A 187 -13.35 -11.06 -10.68
N GLU A 188 -13.42 -9.80 -11.09
CA GLU A 188 -12.73 -9.32 -12.30
C GLU A 188 -11.20 -9.34 -12.09
N LEU A 189 -10.72 -8.92 -10.92
CA LEU A 189 -9.29 -8.96 -10.60
C LEU A 189 -8.74 -10.39 -10.56
N ALA A 190 -9.43 -11.33 -9.90
CA ALA A 190 -9.01 -12.73 -9.87
C ALA A 190 -8.96 -13.35 -11.28
N ARG A 191 -9.95 -13.04 -12.13
CA ARG A 191 -9.96 -13.45 -13.53
C ARG A 191 -8.73 -12.91 -14.30
N GLU A 192 -8.40 -11.64 -14.14
CA GLU A 192 -7.21 -11.04 -14.77
C GLU A 192 -5.90 -11.68 -14.25
N CYS A 193 -5.85 -12.02 -12.95
CA CYS A 193 -4.72 -12.74 -12.37
C CYS A 193 -4.56 -14.13 -13.00
N GLU A 194 -5.65 -14.87 -13.17
CA GLU A 194 -5.67 -16.18 -13.83
C GLU A 194 -5.26 -16.08 -15.31
N LEU A 195 -5.76 -15.08 -16.04
CA LEU A 195 -5.39 -14.83 -17.43
C LEU A 195 -3.90 -14.53 -17.56
N ALA A 196 -3.37 -13.66 -16.69
CA ALA A 196 -1.94 -13.34 -16.64
C ALA A 196 -1.06 -14.52 -16.17
N ALA A 197 -1.64 -15.53 -15.50
CA ALA A 197 -0.94 -16.76 -15.16
C ALA A 197 -0.87 -17.72 -16.33
N ARG A 198 -1.94 -17.79 -17.16
CA ARG A 198 -2.04 -18.65 -18.35
C ARG A 198 -1.29 -18.08 -19.56
N HIS A 199 -1.28 -16.77 -19.73
CA HIS A 199 -0.63 -16.09 -20.85
C HIS A 199 0.61 -15.33 -20.36
N LEU A 200 1.78 -15.91 -20.61
CA LEU A 200 3.08 -15.32 -20.33
C LEU A 200 3.41 -14.25 -21.37
N ALA A 201 2.64 -13.16 -21.40
CA ALA A 201 3.05 -11.97 -22.12
C ALA A 201 4.19 -11.29 -21.34
N PRO A 202 5.22 -10.73 -21.98
CA PRO A 202 6.25 -9.97 -21.29
C PRO A 202 5.63 -8.79 -20.53
N PRO A 203 6.29 -8.29 -19.46
CA PRO A 203 5.81 -7.11 -18.75
C PRO A 203 5.68 -5.93 -19.72
N GLU A 204 4.60 -5.16 -19.57
CA GLU A 204 4.33 -4.01 -20.44
C GLU A 204 5.29 -2.84 -20.16
N GLY A 205 5.71 -2.12 -21.20
CA GLY A 205 6.63 -0.98 -21.14
C GLY A 205 8.10 -1.31 -21.44
N ASP A 206 8.98 -0.34 -21.24
CA ASP A 206 10.44 -0.49 -21.38
C ASP A 206 11.17 -0.56 -20.02
N GLY A 207 10.46 -0.34 -18.90
CA GLY A 207 11.03 -0.32 -17.56
C GLY A 207 11.45 1.08 -17.08
N SER A 208 11.11 2.14 -17.81
CA SER A 208 11.38 3.54 -17.43
C SER A 208 10.78 3.92 -16.07
N GLU A 209 9.76 3.20 -15.59
CA GLU A 209 9.19 3.41 -14.25
C GLU A 209 10.20 3.16 -13.11
N TYR A 210 11.34 2.51 -13.39
CA TYR A 210 12.42 2.27 -12.42
C TYR A 210 13.56 3.29 -12.52
N ASP A 211 13.58 4.17 -13.53
CA ASP A 211 14.72 5.07 -13.78
C ASP A 211 14.98 6.02 -12.59
N ALA A 212 13.91 6.55 -11.99
CA ALA A 212 14.01 7.40 -10.81
C ALA A 212 14.54 6.65 -9.57
N GLU A 213 14.18 5.37 -9.43
CA GLU A 213 14.68 4.50 -8.36
C GLU A 213 16.17 4.20 -8.57
N GLU A 214 16.57 3.80 -9.78
CA GLU A 214 17.96 3.54 -10.13
C GLU A 214 18.83 4.79 -9.97
N ALA A 215 18.35 5.95 -10.42
CA ALA A 215 19.06 7.22 -10.24
C ALA A 215 19.24 7.55 -8.76
N ARG A 216 18.22 7.32 -7.92
CA ARG A 216 18.31 7.49 -6.47
C ARG A 216 19.29 6.50 -5.84
N GLN A 217 19.29 5.25 -6.27
CA GLN A 217 20.19 4.22 -5.76
C GLN A 217 21.65 4.53 -6.12
N ARG A 218 21.93 4.90 -7.38
CA ARG A 218 23.25 5.36 -7.82
C ARG A 218 23.73 6.59 -7.04
N ARG A 219 22.82 7.52 -6.77
CA ARG A 219 23.09 8.69 -5.92
C ARG A 219 23.44 8.27 -4.48
N TYR A 220 22.67 7.37 -3.87
CA TYR A 220 22.94 6.85 -2.52
C TYR A 220 24.26 6.09 -2.42
N GLU A 221 24.62 5.33 -3.45
CA GLU A 221 25.92 4.68 -3.56
C GLU A 221 27.06 5.70 -3.66
N LYS A 222 26.93 6.74 -4.50
CA LYS A 222 27.87 7.87 -4.56
C LYS A 222 28.04 8.56 -3.20
N LEU A 223 26.97 8.64 -2.42
CA LEU A 223 26.95 9.25 -1.08
C LEU A 223 27.33 8.28 0.05
N GLY A 224 27.71 7.03 -0.25
CA GLY A 224 28.15 6.06 0.75
C GLY A 224 27.04 5.61 1.72
N VAL A 225 25.78 5.79 1.35
CA VAL A 225 24.62 5.39 2.17
C VAL A 225 24.58 3.87 2.29
N ARG A 226 24.51 3.37 3.53
CA ARG A 226 24.39 1.94 3.83
C ARG A 226 22.97 1.59 4.30
N ARG A 227 22.62 0.30 4.20
CA ARG A 227 21.37 -0.22 4.75
C ARG A 227 21.32 0.06 6.27
N GLY A 228 20.27 0.76 6.73
CA GLY A 228 20.13 1.19 8.12
C GLY A 228 20.69 2.58 8.46
N SER A 229 21.20 3.32 7.46
CA SER A 229 21.59 4.73 7.66
C SER A 229 20.38 5.55 8.11
N ARG A 230 20.59 6.42 9.11
CA ARG A 230 19.60 7.40 9.56
C ARG A 230 20.03 8.78 9.07
N PHE A 231 19.10 9.52 8.50
CA PHE A 231 19.34 10.85 7.97
C PHE A 231 18.75 11.89 8.93
N LEU A 232 19.53 12.92 9.19
CA LEU A 232 19.06 14.15 9.82
C LEU A 232 19.30 15.27 8.82
N ASN A 233 18.21 15.85 8.31
CA ASN A 233 18.30 17.00 7.42
C ASN A 233 18.42 18.25 8.30
N LEU A 234 19.53 18.97 8.19
CA LEU A 234 19.78 20.23 8.89
C LEU A 234 19.81 21.35 7.84
N GLY A 235 18.92 22.33 7.99
CA GLY A 235 19.07 23.61 7.29
C GLY A 235 20.25 24.35 7.89
N VAL A 236 21.16 24.84 7.05
CA VAL A 236 22.33 25.61 7.50
C VAL A 236 22.30 26.94 6.78
N ASP A 237 22.13 28.02 7.55
CA ASP A 237 22.42 29.38 7.09
C ASP A 237 23.93 29.57 7.14
N ALA A 238 24.59 29.34 6.01
CA ALA A 238 26.03 29.52 5.89
C ALA A 238 26.35 30.62 4.88
N HIS A 239 27.20 31.57 5.26
CA HIS A 239 27.87 32.51 4.35
C HIS A 239 28.99 31.83 3.53
N LEU A 240 28.88 30.52 3.28
CA LEU A 240 29.88 29.69 2.61
C LEU A 240 29.52 29.45 1.14
N VAL A 241 30.53 29.16 0.33
CA VAL A 241 30.37 28.74 -1.06
C VAL A 241 29.69 27.37 -1.09
N TRP A 242 28.44 27.33 -1.55
CA TRP A 242 27.71 26.09 -1.78
C TRP A 242 28.41 25.23 -2.84
N PRO A 243 28.48 23.90 -2.66
CA PRO A 243 29.07 23.04 -3.67
C PRO A 243 28.17 22.99 -4.92
N LYS A 244 28.76 22.83 -6.10
CA LYS A 244 28.00 22.74 -7.37
C LYS A 244 27.23 21.42 -7.50
N GLU A 245 27.72 20.37 -6.86
CA GLU A 245 27.12 19.05 -6.78
C GLU A 245 27.12 18.57 -5.34
N GLU A 246 26.38 17.50 -5.07
CA GLU A 246 26.35 16.88 -3.75
C GLU A 246 27.73 16.36 -3.36
N LEU A 247 28.19 16.77 -2.18
CA LEU A 247 29.50 16.46 -1.66
C LEU A 247 29.39 15.66 -0.36
N LEU A 248 29.98 14.47 -0.34
CA LEU A 248 30.12 13.66 0.87
C LEU A 248 31.37 14.10 1.63
N ILE A 249 31.18 14.57 2.86
CA ILE A 249 32.25 14.95 3.78
C ILE A 249 32.22 14.00 4.98
N ARG A 250 33.38 13.51 5.39
CA ARG A 250 33.52 12.76 6.63
C ARG A 250 34.03 13.70 7.72
N PHE A 251 33.26 13.86 8.78
CA PHE A 251 33.66 14.62 9.95
C PHE A 251 33.60 13.72 11.19
N ASP A 252 34.78 13.36 11.70
CA ASP A 252 34.94 12.38 12.78
C ASP A 252 34.19 11.06 12.45
N ARG A 253 33.23 10.66 13.30
CA ARG A 253 32.41 9.46 13.11
C ARG A 253 31.17 9.67 12.25
N TYR A 254 30.93 10.90 11.78
CA TYR A 254 29.74 11.25 11.00
C TYR A 254 30.06 11.44 9.52
N SER A 255 29.12 11.01 8.69
CA SER A 255 29.10 11.31 7.25
C SER A 255 28.09 12.43 7.02
N LEU A 256 28.57 13.57 6.55
CA LEU A 256 27.76 14.74 6.22
C LEU A 256 27.63 14.81 4.70
N VAL A 257 26.41 15.02 4.21
CA VAL A 257 26.16 15.29 2.80
C VAL A 257 25.84 16.77 2.67
N LEU A 258 26.72 17.52 2.02
CA LEU A 258 26.44 18.90 1.64
C LEU A 258 25.67 18.90 0.33
N MET A 259 24.47 19.48 0.38
CA MET A 259 23.62 19.66 -0.78
C MET A 259 24.01 20.95 -1.51
N PRO A 260 23.89 21.01 -2.85
CA PRO A 260 24.01 22.26 -3.59
C PRO A 260 22.88 23.22 -3.21
N ALA A 261 23.08 24.52 -3.45
CA ALA A 261 22.05 25.54 -3.20
C ALA A 261 20.75 25.20 -3.96
N THR A 262 19.63 25.21 -3.26
CA THR A 262 18.29 25.10 -3.85
C THR A 262 17.75 26.48 -4.20
N LYS A 263 16.78 26.56 -5.12
CA LYS A 263 16.17 27.84 -5.56
C LYS A 263 15.57 28.68 -4.42
N ASP A 264 15.26 28.05 -3.30
CA ASP A 264 14.67 28.70 -2.12
C ASP A 264 15.72 29.38 -1.20
N ASN A 265 17.02 29.11 -1.41
CA ASN A 265 18.13 29.61 -0.58
C ASN A 265 19.24 30.30 -1.42
N ALA A 266 18.89 30.85 -2.59
CA ALA A 266 19.81 31.58 -3.48
C ALA A 266 19.67 33.09 -3.32
#